data_AF-A0AAE6Y669-F1
#
_entry.id   AF-A0AAE6Y669-F1
#
_cell.length_a   1.000
_cell.length_b   1.000
_cell.length_c   1.000
_cell.angle_alpha   90.00
_cell.angle_beta   90.00
_cell.angle_gamma   90.00
#
_symmetry.space_group_name_H-M   'P 1'
#
loop_
_entity.id
_entity.type
_entity.pdbx_description
1 polymer ?
#
loop_
_entity_poly.entity_id
_entity_poly.type
_entity_poly.pdbx_seq_one_letter_code
_entity_poly.pdbx_strand_id
1 'polypeptide(L)'
;MKVEPCLKTQSGNTVALVDVTCESRSLILWSTDECLFESKYTVSKDGEVFQEGTMNFRSLPKYDRVQTWMRYECRGPGTYTLTFTDMKVTFSFWGDLEELHPKNITISDTGC
;
A
#
# COMPACT_ATOMS: atom_id res chain seq x y z
N MET A 1 4.63 4.30 -7.89
CA MET A 1 4.00 4.05 -6.59
C MET A 1 4.66 4.90 -5.52
N LYS A 2 3.90 5.75 -4.84
CA LYS A 2 4.34 6.55 -3.69
C LYS A 2 3.39 6.21 -2.54
N VAL A 3 3.87 5.46 -1.55
CA VAL A 3 3.07 5.17 -0.35
C VAL A 3 3.38 6.29 0.63
N GLU A 4 2.39 7.16 0.87
CA GLU A 4 2.47 8.20 1.89
C GLU A 4 1.70 7.74 3.14
N PRO A 5 2.38 7.22 4.15
CA PRO A 5 1.75 6.87 5.40
C PRO A 5 1.47 8.14 6.19
N CYS A 6 0.22 8.37 6.52
CA CYS A 6 -0.12 9.18 7.68
C CYS A 6 -0.76 8.25 8.68
N LEU A 7 -0.14 8.07 9.85
CA LEU A 7 -0.81 7.45 10.98
C LEU A 7 -1.95 8.38 11.39
N LYS A 8 -3.18 7.92 11.24
CA LYS A 8 -4.38 8.70 11.56
C LYS A 8 -5.32 7.86 12.42
N THR A 9 -6.05 8.52 13.30
CA THR A 9 -7.19 7.89 13.99
C THR A 9 -8.44 8.15 13.17
N GLN A 10 -9.14 7.09 12.73
CA GLN A 10 -10.40 7.19 11.99
C GLN A 10 -11.47 6.36 12.70
N SER A 11 -12.59 7.00 13.05
CA SER A 11 -13.71 6.35 13.75
C SER A 11 -13.28 5.58 15.02
N GLY A 12 -12.35 6.14 15.79
CA GLY A 12 -11.82 5.55 17.02
C GLY A 12 -10.79 4.43 16.83
N ASN A 13 -10.43 4.09 15.59
CA ASN A 13 -9.41 3.08 15.28
C ASN A 13 -8.15 3.76 14.74
N THR A 14 -6.99 3.23 15.10
CA THR A 14 -5.73 3.65 14.50
C THR A 14 -5.59 3.02 13.12
N VAL A 15 -5.37 3.84 12.10
CA VAL A 15 -5.32 3.44 10.70
C VAL A 15 -4.09 4.01 10.01
N ALA A 16 -3.55 3.24 9.07
CA ALA A 16 -2.58 3.71 8.09
C ALA A 16 -3.29 3.90 6.74
N LEU A 17 -3.11 5.07 6.12
CA LEU A 17 -3.48 5.27 4.73
C LEU A 17 -2.44 4.61 3.83
N VAL A 18 -2.90 3.74 2.94
CA VAL A 18 -2.12 3.26 1.81
C VAL A 18 -2.75 3.86 0.56
N ASP A 19 -2.07 4.82 -0.04
CA ASP A 19 -2.44 5.40 -1.33
C ASP A 19 -1.57 4.75 -2.42
N VAL A 20 -2.22 4.12 -3.39
CA VAL A 20 -1.54 3.49 -4.53
C VAL A 20 -2.07 4.06 -5.83
N THR A 21 -1.13 4.50 -6.64
CA THR A 21 -1.36 5.07 -7.96
C THR A 21 -0.69 4.17 -8.99
N CYS A 22 -1.48 3.63 -9.92
CA CYS A 22 -1.01 2.87 -11.07
C CYS A 22 -1.06 3.77 -12.30
N GLU A 23 0.10 4.29 -12.69
CA GLU A 23 0.25 5.15 -13.85
C GLU A 23 1.06 4.41 -14.91
N SER A 24 0.55 4.32 -16.13
CA SER A 24 1.35 3.93 -17.28
C SER A 24 1.65 5.17 -18.12
N ARG A 25 2.92 5.33 -18.49
CA ARG A 25 3.38 6.44 -19.31
C ARG A 25 4.01 5.90 -20.58
N SER A 26 3.40 6.19 -21.72
CA SER A 26 4.08 6.06 -23.01
C SER A 26 4.71 7.40 -23.42
N LEU A 27 5.51 7.39 -24.49
CA LEU A 27 6.14 8.60 -25.04
C LEU A 27 5.12 9.69 -25.44
N ILE A 28 3.83 9.35 -25.61
CA ILE A 28 2.82 10.24 -26.20
C ILE A 28 1.51 10.28 -25.40
N LEU A 29 1.23 9.28 -24.55
CA LEU A 29 -0.04 9.14 -23.82
C LEU A 29 0.19 8.80 -22.34
N TRP A 30 -0.58 9.46 -21.48
CA TRP A 30 -0.78 9.09 -20.08
C TRP A 30 -2.06 8.27 -20.01
N SER A 31 -1.97 7.02 -19.55
CA SER A 31 -3.12 6.16 -19.31
C SER A 31 -3.14 5.74 -17.85
N THR A 32 -4.32 5.78 -17.24
CA THR A 32 -4.59 5.11 -15.98
C THR A 32 -5.14 3.72 -16.32
N ASP A 33 -4.32 2.70 -16.13
CA ASP A 33 -4.70 1.33 -16.43
C ASP A 33 -5.23 0.61 -15.18
N GLU A 34 -6.06 -0.41 -15.39
CA GLU A 34 -6.48 -1.29 -14.30
C GLU A 34 -5.26 -2.06 -13.77
N CYS A 35 -5.07 -2.05 -12.46
CA CYS A 35 -4.02 -2.85 -11.84
C CYS A 35 -4.57 -3.62 -10.64
N LEU A 36 -4.10 -4.84 -10.45
CA LEU A 36 -4.26 -5.63 -9.24
C LEU A 36 -2.97 -5.51 -8.44
N PHE A 37 -3.06 -5.03 -7.22
CA PHE A 37 -1.96 -4.99 -6.27
C PHE A 37 -2.15 -6.07 -5.22
N GLU A 38 -1.08 -6.80 -4.93
CA GLU A 38 -1.00 -7.80 -3.87
C GLU A 38 0.30 -7.63 -3.09
N SER A 39 0.25 -7.74 -1.76
CA SER A 39 1.42 -7.67 -0.89
C SER A 39 1.17 -8.40 0.42
N LYS A 40 2.23 -8.93 1.03
CA LYS A 40 2.24 -9.19 2.48
C LYS A 40 2.58 -7.91 3.22
N TYR A 41 2.09 -7.77 4.44
CA TYR A 41 2.48 -6.67 5.32
C TYR A 41 2.75 -7.15 6.74
N THR A 42 3.63 -6.44 7.43
CA THR A 42 3.86 -6.57 8.87
C THR A 42 3.79 -5.20 9.54
N VAL A 43 3.28 -5.18 10.77
CA VAL A 43 3.32 -4.02 11.67
C VAL A 43 4.16 -4.40 12.87
N SER A 44 5.18 -3.60 13.16
CA SER A 44 6.00 -3.72 14.36
C SER A 44 5.94 -2.48 15.22
N LYS A 45 6.19 -2.67 16.52
CA LYS A 45 6.37 -1.60 17.50
C LYS A 45 7.75 -1.75 18.10
N ASP A 46 8.57 -0.69 18.02
CA ASP A 46 9.93 -0.66 18.56
C ASP A 46 10.80 -1.86 18.11
N GLY A 47 10.54 -2.34 16.89
CA GLY A 47 11.23 -3.49 16.28
C GLY A 47 10.54 -4.84 16.48
N GLU A 48 9.55 -4.96 17.36
CA GLU A 48 8.80 -6.21 17.60
C GLU A 48 7.55 -6.29 16.73
N VAL A 49 7.49 -7.28 15.84
CA VAL A 49 6.32 -7.53 14.98
C VAL A 49 5.17 -8.05 15.84
N PHE A 50 4.00 -7.43 15.73
CA PHE A 50 2.80 -7.85 16.47
C PHE A 50 1.57 -8.09 15.60
N GLN A 51 1.61 -7.71 14.32
CA GLN A 51 0.54 -7.93 13.36
C GLN A 51 1.14 -8.24 11.99
N GLU A 52 0.55 -9.21 11.30
CA GLU A 52 0.90 -9.59 9.94
C GLU A 52 -0.38 -9.80 9.13
N GLY A 53 -0.28 -9.68 7.82
CA GLY A 53 -1.41 -9.96 6.94
C GLY A 53 -1.08 -9.83 5.47
N THR A 54 -2.12 -9.91 4.65
CA THR A 54 -2.06 -9.67 3.22
C THR A 54 -2.95 -8.50 2.85
N MET A 55 -2.51 -7.72 1.88
CA MET A 55 -3.26 -6.61 1.32
C MET A 55 -3.42 -6.86 -0.17
N ASN A 56 -4.66 -6.81 -0.64
CA ASN A 56 -5.00 -6.87 -2.05
C ASN A 56 -6.01 -5.77 -2.39
N PHE A 57 -5.81 -5.10 -3.50
CA PHE A 57 -6.80 -4.17 -4.04
C PHE A 57 -6.68 -4.05 -5.55
N ARG A 58 -7.77 -3.61 -6.16
CA ARG A 58 -7.87 -3.36 -7.60
C ARG A 58 -8.02 -1.87 -7.83
N SER A 59 -7.10 -1.28 -8.60
CA SER A 59 -7.26 0.06 -9.16
C SER A 59 -8.10 0.01 -10.41
N LEU A 60 -9.11 0.86 -10.51
CA LEU A 60 -9.93 0.98 -11.72
C LEU A 60 -9.44 2.17 -12.55
N PRO A 61 -9.45 2.10 -13.89
CA PRO A 61 -8.98 3.16 -14.78
C PRO A 61 -9.60 4.54 -14.51
N LYS A 62 -10.85 4.56 -14.04
CA LYS A 62 -11.59 5.79 -13.73
C LYS A 62 -11.12 6.49 -12.45
N TYR A 63 -10.43 5.76 -11.58
CA TYR A 63 -9.91 6.27 -10.32
C TYR A 63 -8.40 6.17 -10.40
N ASP A 64 -7.79 7.30 -10.73
CA ASP A 64 -6.37 7.57 -10.77
C ASP A 64 -5.62 7.16 -9.48
N ARG A 65 -6.34 6.92 -8.38
CA ARG A 65 -5.80 6.47 -7.10
C ARG A 65 -6.70 5.47 -6.40
N VAL A 66 -6.09 4.50 -5.73
CA VAL A 66 -6.75 3.65 -4.75
C VAL A 66 -6.26 4.01 -3.36
N GLN A 67 -7.20 4.40 -2.51
CA GLN A 67 -6.94 4.62 -1.09
C GLN A 67 -7.54 3.47 -0.29
N THR A 68 -6.68 2.73 0.40
CA THR A 68 -7.11 1.72 1.36
C THR A 68 -6.62 2.08 2.76
N TRP A 69 -7.43 1.76 3.75
CA TRP A 69 -7.16 2.05 5.15
C TRP A 69 -6.87 0.75 5.88
N MET A 70 -5.64 0.61 6.35
CA MET A 70 -5.23 -0.56 7.11
C MET A 70 -5.39 -0.28 8.60
N ARG A 71 -6.27 -1.03 9.26
CA ARG A 71 -6.41 -0.97 10.72
C ARG A 71 -5.23 -1.67 11.38
N TYR A 72 -4.71 -1.08 12.45
CA TYR A 72 -3.74 -1.73 13.31
C TYR A 72 -4.03 -1.42 14.78
N GLU A 73 -3.59 -2.31 15.64
CA GLU A 73 -3.75 -2.15 17.09
C GLU A 73 -2.73 -1.15 17.64
N CYS A 74 -3.21 -0.10 18.32
CA CYS A 74 -2.34 0.78 19.07
C CYS A 74 -1.98 0.16 20.43
N ARG A 75 -0.70 -0.18 20.64
CA ARG A 75 -0.15 -0.75 21.88
C ARG A 75 0.61 0.28 22.71
N GLY A 76 0.08 1.50 22.80
CA GLY A 76 0.70 2.62 23.53
C GLY A 76 1.82 3.33 22.75
N PRO A 77 2.53 4.28 23.39
CA PRO A 77 3.55 5.09 22.74
C PRO A 77 4.74 4.24 22.30
N GLY A 78 5.34 4.60 21.17
CA GLY A 78 6.48 3.92 20.57
C GLY A 78 6.61 4.26 19.08
N THR A 79 7.62 3.66 18.44
CA THR A 79 7.80 3.76 16.98
C THR A 79 7.08 2.60 16.32
N TYR A 80 6.12 2.90 15.45
CA TYR A 80 5.44 1.90 14.66
C TYR A 80 6.07 1.81 13.28
N THR A 81 6.32 0.60 12.81
CA THR A 81 6.88 0.34 11.48
C THR A 81 5.96 -0.57 10.68
N LEU A 82 5.55 -0.11 9.50
CA LEU A 82 4.80 -0.86 8.52
C LEU A 82 5.73 -1.29 7.39
N THR A 83 5.83 -2.59 7.14
CA THR A 83 6.64 -3.14 6.05
C THR A 83 5.76 -3.92 5.08
N PHE A 84 5.88 -3.60 3.80
CA PHE A 84 5.28 -4.34 2.69
C PHE A 84 6.34 -5.19 2.00
N THR A 85 6.06 -6.49 1.87
CA THR A 85 6.94 -7.49 1.23
C THR A 85 6.17 -8.31 0.21
N ASP A 86 6.90 -9.03 -0.64
CA ASP A 86 6.34 -9.87 -1.70
C ASP A 86 5.34 -9.11 -2.58
N MET A 87 5.63 -7.83 -2.85
CA MET A 87 4.75 -6.99 -3.65
C MET A 87 4.67 -7.51 -5.08
N LYS A 88 3.44 -7.58 -5.58
CA LYS A 88 3.10 -7.95 -6.94
C LYS A 88 2.06 -6.97 -7.47
N VAL A 89 2.32 -6.45 -8.66
CA VAL A 89 1.40 -5.60 -9.40
C VAL A 89 1.14 -6.25 -10.76
N THR A 90 -0.10 -6.61 -11.02
CA THR A 90 -0.53 -7.15 -12.31
C THR A 90 -1.35 -6.09 -13.03
N PHE A 91 -1.04 -5.80 -14.29
CA PHE A 91 -1.81 -4.86 -15.11
C PHE A 91 -1.99 -5.42 -16.52
N SER A 92 -3.05 -4.97 -17.19
CA SER A 92 -3.28 -5.32 -18.59
C SER A 92 -2.82 -4.18 -19.48
N PHE A 93 -1.87 -4.47 -20.36
CA PHE A 93 -1.41 -3.53 -21.38
C PHE A 93 -1.65 -4.16 -22.75
N TRP A 94 -2.55 -3.57 -23.55
CA TRP A 94 -2.90 -4.05 -24.91
C TRP A 94 -3.39 -5.50 -25.01
N GLY A 95 -3.98 -6.04 -23.93
CA GLY A 95 -4.51 -7.41 -23.89
C GLY A 95 -3.53 -8.44 -23.33
N ASP A 96 -2.27 -8.07 -23.14
CA ASP A 96 -1.29 -8.88 -22.41
C ASP A 96 -1.34 -8.54 -20.91
N LEU A 97 -1.15 -9.56 -20.06
CA LEU A 97 -0.99 -9.39 -18.63
C LEU A 97 0.50 -9.26 -18.32
N GLU A 98 0.89 -8.12 -17.76
CA GLU A 98 2.23 -7.89 -17.25
C GLU A 98 2.23 -7.95 -15.72
N GLU A 99 3.32 -8.48 -15.16
CA GLU A 99 3.55 -8.55 -13.72
C GLU A 99 4.83 -7.79 -13.36
N LEU A 100 4.72 -6.90 -12.37
CA LEU A 100 5.83 -6.20 -11.75
C LEU A 100 5.98 -6.64 -10.30
N HIS A 101 7.23 -6.75 -9.86
CA HIS A 101 7.59 -7.05 -8.48
C HIS A 101 8.35 -5.87 -7.86
N PRO A 102 7.65 -4.87 -7.31
CA PRO A 102 8.27 -3.74 -6.64
C PRO A 102 9.16 -4.19 -5.47
N LYS A 103 10.19 -3.39 -5.16
CA LYS A 103 11.01 -3.59 -3.96
C LYS A 103 10.20 -3.34 -2.70
N ASN A 104 10.51 -4.06 -1.63
CA ASN A 104 9.93 -3.87 -0.30
C ASN A 104 9.89 -2.40 0.11
N ILE A 105 8.78 -1.99 0.72
CA ILE A 105 8.58 -0.64 1.24
C ILE A 105 8.47 -0.73 2.76
N THR A 106 9.27 0.06 3.46
CA THR A 106 9.22 0.19 4.91
C THR A 106 8.94 1.63 5.26
N ILE A 107 8.04 1.80 6.21
CA ILE A 107 7.50 3.05 6.68
C ILE A 107 7.60 3.02 8.19
N SER A 108 8.13 4.08 8.81
CA SER A 108 8.18 4.20 10.26
C SER A 108 7.67 5.57 10.67
N ASP A 109 6.86 5.61 11.71
CA ASP A 109 6.36 6.84 12.30
C ASP A 109 6.17 6.65 13.81
N THR A 110 6.28 7.74 14.56
CA THR A 110 6.16 7.72 16.02
C THR A 110 4.73 8.01 16.44
N GLY A 111 4.19 7.14 17.28
CA GLY A 111 2.94 7.39 17.99
C GLY A 111 1.78 6.47 17.60
N CYS A 112 0.95 6.25 18.61
CA CYS A 112 -0.44 6.61 18.57
C CYS A 112 -0.80 7.27 19.93
#